data_AF-A0A658IC74-F1
#
_entry.id   AF-A0A658IC74-F1
#
_cell.length_a   1.000
_cell.length_b   1.000
_cell.length_c   1.000
_cell.angle_alpha   90.00
_cell.angle_beta   90.00
_cell.angle_gamma   90.00
#
_symmetry.space_group_name_H-M   'P 1'
#
loop_
_entity.id
_entity.type
_entity.pdbx_description
1 polymer ?
#
loop_
_entity_poly.entity_id
_entity_poly.type
_entity_poly.pdbx_seq_one_letter_code
_entity_poly.pdbx_strand_id
1 'polypeptide(L)'
;MSKVLKALDAFLKSDNKVLVIKGDWGVGKTFFWNKYYENNINNLSQLAYSYVSLFGKNSLSDLKKEVFHSAKPIKKDRIAQSFQQQTEEASGIYSYIPWLNPKEKNSS
;
A
#
# COMPACT_ATOMS: atom_id res chain seq x y z
N MET A 1 24.37 -13.68 6.22
CA MET A 1 23.23 -12.75 6.34
C MET A 1 23.35 -11.50 5.45
N SER A 2 24.53 -10.87 5.33
CA SER A 2 24.72 -9.63 4.55
C SER A 2 24.42 -9.73 3.05
N LYS A 3 24.65 -10.88 2.40
CA LYS A 3 24.38 -11.06 0.95
C LYS A 3 22.90 -11.00 0.60
N VAL A 4 22.03 -11.57 1.44
CA VAL A 4 20.57 -11.62 1.19
C VAL A 4 19.97 -10.23 1.31
N LEU A 5 20.33 -9.47 2.35
CA LEU A 5 19.88 -8.09 2.53
C LEU A 5 20.31 -7.20 1.35
N LYS A 6 21.56 -7.32 0.90
CA LYS A 6 22.03 -6.60 -0.29
C LYS A 6 21.22 -6.93 -1.55
N ALA A 7 20.83 -8.19 -1.74
CA ALA A 7 20.01 -8.60 -2.87
C ALA A 7 18.58 -8.02 -2.78
N LEU A 8 18.01 -7.94 -1.58
CA LEU A 8 16.72 -7.29 -1.33
C LEU A 8 16.79 -5.78 -1.61
N ASP A 9 17.83 -5.11 -1.14
CA ASP A 9 18.03 -3.68 -1.37
C ASP A 9 18.18 -3.38 -2.86
N ALA A 10 18.94 -4.22 -3.57
CA ALA A 10 19.10 -4.12 -5.02
C ALA A 10 17.77 -4.35 -5.75
N PHE A 11 16.98 -5.35 -5.32
CA PHE A 11 15.65 -5.62 -5.88
C PHE A 11 14.72 -4.41 -5.73
N LEU A 12 14.61 -3.83 -4.53
CA LEU A 12 13.72 -2.69 -4.26
C LEU A 12 14.10 -1.41 -5.02
N LYS A 13 15.37 -1.25 -5.39
CA LYS A 13 15.87 -0.11 -6.17
C LYS A 13 15.83 -0.33 -7.68
N SER A 14 15.52 -1.54 -8.12
CA SER A 14 15.50 -1.94 -9.53
C SER A 14 14.09 -1.98 -10.10
N ASP A 15 13.98 -2.07 -11.43
CA ASP A 15 12.69 -2.27 -12.10
C ASP A 15 12.16 -3.71 -12.04
N ASN A 16 12.87 -4.61 -11.34
CA ASN A 16 12.46 -6.00 -11.18
C ASN A 16 11.08 -6.10 -10.52
N LYS A 17 10.23 -7.00 -11.06
CA LYS A 17 8.82 -7.11 -10.64
C LYS A 17 8.57 -8.21 -9.63
N VAL A 18 9.44 -9.22 -9.56
CA VAL A 18 9.20 -10.43 -8.77
C VAL A 18 10.49 -10.86 -8.06
N LEU A 19 10.35 -11.24 -6.79
CA LEU A 19 11.39 -11.81 -5.96
C LEU A 19 10.87 -13.12 -5.33
N VAL A 20 11.73 -14.11 -5.20
CA VAL A 20 11.42 -15.37 -4.51
C VAL A 20 12.40 -15.60 -3.36
N ILE A 21 11.89 -15.84 -2.15
CA ILE A 21 12.67 -16.22 -0.97
C ILE A 21 12.52 -17.72 -0.76
N LYS A 22 13.60 -18.48 -0.94
CA LYS A 22 13.64 -19.94 -0.76
C LYS A 22 14.37 -20.34 0.51
N GLY A 23 13.98 -21.48 1.07
CA GLY A 23 14.58 -22.07 2.29
C GLY A 23 13.65 -23.12 2.88
N ASP A 24 14.16 -23.92 3.82
CA ASP A 24 13.42 -25.06 4.38
C ASP A 24 12.16 -24.64 5.16
N TRP A 25 11.30 -25.61 5.44
CA TRP A 25 10.14 -25.38 6.30
C TRP A 25 10.57 -24.99 7.71
N GLY A 26 9.89 -24.01 8.33
CA GLY A 26 10.20 -23.58 9.70
C GLY A 26 11.38 -22.62 9.88
N VAL A 27 12.16 -22.29 8.84
CA VAL A 27 13.35 -21.40 8.95
C VAL A 27 13.03 -19.90 9.14
N GLY A 28 11.74 -19.53 9.28
CA GLY A 28 11.35 -18.14 9.55
C GLY A 28 11.36 -17.20 8.35
N LYS A 29 11.13 -17.69 7.11
CA LYS A 29 11.09 -16.84 5.90
C LYS A 29 10.11 -15.66 6.00
N THR A 30 8.89 -15.91 6.50
CA THR A 30 7.87 -14.87 6.71
C THR A 30 8.33 -13.86 7.76
N PHE A 31 8.90 -14.33 8.87
CA PHE A 31 9.46 -13.47 9.91
C PHE A 31 10.58 -12.58 9.38
N PHE A 32 11.48 -13.16 8.57
CA PHE A 32 12.56 -12.43 7.92
C PHE A 32 12.05 -11.33 7.00
N TRP A 33 11.07 -11.62 6.13
CA TRP A 33 10.48 -10.62 5.25
C TRP A 33 9.78 -9.50 6.02
N ASN A 34 8.98 -9.84 7.03
CA ASN A 34 8.27 -8.85 7.84
C ASN A 34 9.24 -7.91 8.56
N LYS A 35 10.28 -8.47 9.19
CA LYS A 35 11.32 -7.67 9.86
C LYS A 35 12.07 -6.79 8.87
N TYR A 36 12.36 -7.28 7.67
CA TYR A 36 12.99 -6.47 6.63
C TYR A 36 12.07 -5.33 6.17
N TYR A 37 10.79 -5.61 5.92
CA TYR A 37 9.80 -4.63 5.52
C TYR A 37 9.64 -3.53 6.58
N GLU A 38 9.46 -3.89 7.85
CA GLU A 38 9.29 -2.93 8.95
C GLU A 38 10.48 -1.97 9.07
N ASN A 39 11.70 -2.47 8.89
CA ASN A 39 12.92 -1.65 8.95
C ASN A 39 13.11 -0.74 7.72
N ASN A 40 12.45 -1.03 6.60
CA ASN A 40 12.69 -0.34 5.33
C ASN A 40 11.46 0.39 4.77
N ILE A 41 10.30 0.30 5.42
CA ILE A 41 9.02 0.86 4.95
C ILE A 41 9.12 2.34 4.55
N ASN A 42 9.87 3.14 5.32
CA ASN A 42 10.02 4.57 5.08
C ASN A 42 10.87 4.88 3.83
N ASN A 43 11.70 3.93 3.39
CA ASN A 43 12.60 4.08 2.24
C ASN A 43 12.00 3.56 0.94
N LEU A 44 10.80 2.98 0.98
CA LEU A 44 10.11 2.47 -0.18
C LEU A 44 9.52 3.61 -1.03
N SER A 45 9.61 3.49 -2.35
CA SER A 45 9.04 4.45 -3.30
C SER A 45 7.56 4.19 -3.59
N GLN A 46 7.08 2.99 -3.25
CA GLN A 46 5.74 2.47 -3.50
C GLN A 46 4.68 3.23 -2.69
N LEU A 47 3.47 3.34 -3.24
CA LEU A 47 2.34 4.04 -2.61
C LEU A 47 1.70 3.20 -1.50
N ALA A 48 1.57 1.90 -1.72
CA ALA A 48 0.92 0.97 -0.81
C ALA A 48 1.59 -0.40 -0.85
N TYR A 49 1.40 -1.16 0.21
CA TYR A 49 1.90 -2.52 0.39
C TYR A 49 0.77 -3.43 0.87
N SER A 50 0.63 -4.59 0.25
CA SER A 50 -0.33 -5.62 0.66
C SER A 50 0.41 -6.92 0.96
N TYR A 51 0.24 -7.44 2.17
CA TYR A 51 0.63 -8.81 2.50
C TYR A 51 -0.58 -9.72 2.29
N VAL A 52 -0.44 -10.73 1.44
CA VAL A 52 -1.51 -11.68 1.14
C VAL A 52 -1.01 -13.11 1.30
N SER A 53 -1.70 -13.89 2.14
CA SER A 53 -1.52 -15.33 2.20
C SER A 53 -2.31 -16.00 1.08
N LEU A 54 -1.65 -16.88 0.32
CA LEU A 54 -2.32 -17.71 -0.68
C LEU A 54 -3.01 -18.94 -0.04
N PHE A 55 -2.71 -19.24 1.23
CA PHE A 55 -3.32 -20.36 1.92
C PHE A 55 -4.83 -20.14 2.07
N GLY A 56 -5.63 -21.11 1.64
CA GLY A 56 -7.10 -21.04 1.69
C GLY A 56 -7.76 -20.13 0.66
N LYS A 57 -7.01 -19.59 -0.32
CA LYS A 57 -7.57 -18.81 -1.43
C LYS A 57 -7.78 -19.72 -2.65
N ASN A 58 -9.03 -19.80 -3.12
CA ASN A 58 -9.42 -20.77 -4.15
C ASN A 58 -9.71 -20.14 -5.52
N SER A 59 -9.67 -18.81 -5.62
CA SER A 59 -9.95 -18.11 -6.87
C SER A 59 -9.12 -16.83 -7.04
N LEU A 60 -8.92 -16.42 -8.30
CA LEU A 60 -8.29 -15.15 -8.62
C LEU A 60 -9.12 -13.95 -8.12
N SER A 61 -10.44 -14.09 -8.10
CA SER A 61 -11.33 -13.06 -7.54
C SER A 61 -11.10 -12.86 -6.05
N ASP A 62 -10.95 -13.93 -5.28
CA ASP A 62 -10.68 -13.84 -3.84
C ASP A 62 -9.30 -13.24 -3.58
N LEU A 63 -8.30 -13.61 -4.39
CA LEU A 63 -6.97 -13.03 -4.32
C LEU A 63 -7.00 -11.52 -4.58
N LYS A 64 -7.69 -11.07 -5.64
CA LYS A 64 -7.82 -9.64 -5.97
C LYS A 64 -8.48 -8.88 -4.83
N LYS A 65 -9.61 -9.38 -4.31
CA LYS A 65 -10.31 -8.77 -3.16
C LYS A 65 -9.38 -8.64 -1.96
N GLU A 66 -8.60 -9.68 -1.64
CA GLU A 66 -7.68 -9.66 -0.52
C GLU A 66 -6.55 -8.64 -0.70
N VAL A 67 -5.98 -8.52 -1.90
CA VAL A 67 -4.93 -7.55 -2.22
C VAL A 67 -5.41 -6.14 -1.94
N PHE A 68 -6.63 -5.80 -2.37
CA PHE A 68 -7.23 -4.49 -2.11
C PHE A 68 -7.53 -4.28 -0.63
N HIS A 69 -8.14 -5.27 0.03
CA HIS A 69 -8.52 -5.16 1.44
C HIS A 69 -7.30 -5.05 2.38
N SER A 70 -6.21 -5.75 2.05
CA SER A 70 -4.97 -5.78 2.84
C SER A 70 -4.01 -4.64 2.52
N ALA A 71 -4.37 -3.74 1.60
CA ALA A 71 -3.52 -2.65 1.17
C ALA A 71 -3.30 -1.63 2.29
N LYS A 72 -2.05 -1.47 2.70
CA LYS A 72 -1.62 -0.46 3.67
C LYS A 72 -0.86 0.66 2.96
N PRO A 73 -1.24 1.93 3.16
CA PRO A 73 -0.50 3.04 2.58
C PRO A 73 0.88 3.16 3.22
N ILE A 74 1.92 3.27 2.40
CA ILE A 74 3.31 3.45 2.86
C ILE A 74 3.61 4.94 3.06
N LYS A 75 3.23 5.79 2.10
CA LYS A 75 3.41 7.26 2.18
C LYS A 75 2.08 7.93 2.48
N LYS A 76 1.74 8.02 3.77
CA LYS A 76 0.50 8.68 4.24
C LYS A 76 0.42 10.15 3.81
N ASP A 77 1.56 10.84 3.78
CA ASP A 77 1.62 12.27 3.46
C ASP A 77 1.23 12.57 2.01
N ARG A 78 1.61 11.71 1.05
CA ARG A 78 1.20 11.88 -0.36
C ARG A 78 -0.29 11.65 -0.56
N ILE A 79 -0.86 10.72 0.18
CA ILE A 79 -2.30 10.43 0.11
C ILE A 79 -3.07 11.61 0.71
N ALA A 80 -2.66 12.11 1.88
CA ALA A 80 -3.25 13.30 2.50
C ALA A 80 -3.15 14.53 1.58
N GLN A 81 -2.01 14.76 0.92
CA GLN A 81 -1.84 15.84 -0.05
C GLN A 81 -2.75 15.68 -1.27
N SER A 82 -2.89 14.47 -1.83
CA SER A 82 -3.80 14.24 -2.94
C SER A 82 -5.28 14.42 -2.56
N PHE A 83 -5.65 14.03 -1.34
CA PHE A 83 -7.01 14.27 -0.83
C PHE A 83 -7.24 15.76 -0.60
N GLN A 84 -6.27 16.49 -0.06
CA GLN A 84 -6.36 17.94 0.15
C GLN A 84 -6.53 18.71 -1.17
N GLN A 85 -5.73 18.39 -2.19
CA GLN A 85 -5.86 19.00 -3.52
C GLN A 85 -7.25 18.79 -4.13
N GLN A 86 -7.78 17.56 -4.05
CA GLN A 86 -9.12 17.27 -4.57
C GLN A 86 -10.22 17.98 -3.78
N THR A 87 -10.06 18.15 -2.46
CA THR A 87 -11.00 18.92 -1.65
C THR A 87 -10.93 20.43 -1.94
N GLU A 88 -9.75 20.97 -2.26
CA GLU A 88 -9.59 22.36 -2.67
C GLU A 88 -10.25 22.61 -4.04
N GLU A 89 -10.04 21.73 -5.02
CA GLU A 89 -10.70 21.80 -6.32
C GLU A 89 -12.23 21.70 -6.21
N ALA A 90 -12.73 20.75 -5.42
CA ALA A 90 -14.16 20.60 -5.16
C ALA A 90 -14.76 21.80 -4.41
N SER A 91 -13.98 22.43 -3.52
CA SER A 91 -14.41 23.64 -2.80
C SER A 91 -14.63 24.83 -3.74
N GLY A 92 -13.80 24.94 -4.78
CA GLY A 92 -13.99 25.92 -5.85
C GLY A 92 -15.26 25.69 -6.67
N ILE A 93 -15.77 24.46 -6.74
CA ILE A 93 -17.06 24.18 -7.40
C ILE A 93 -18.23 24.62 -6.50
N TYR A 94 -18.13 24.38 -5.19
CA TYR A 94 -19.18 24.78 -4.24
C TYR A 94 -19.38 26.30 -4.17
N SER A 95 -18.37 27.11 -4.48
CA SER A 95 -18.57 28.57 -4.58
C SER A 95 -19.47 28.98 -5.74
N TYR A 96 -19.54 28.17 -6.81
CA TYR A 96 -20.42 28.43 -7.95
C TYR A 96 -21.74 27.65 -7.89
N ILE A 97 -21.78 26.55 -7.13
CA ILE A 97 -22.96 25.68 -7.01
C ILE A 97 -23.25 25.37 -5.54
N PRO A 98 -23.81 26.32 -4.76
CA PRO A 98 -23.96 26.18 -3.31
C PRO A 98 -24.83 25.01 -2.86
N TRP A 99 -25.91 24.70 -3.60
CA TRP A 99 -26.85 23.60 -3.26
C TRP A 99 -26.26 22.19 -3.38
N LEU A 100 -25.04 22.06 -3.90
CA LEU A 100 -24.28 20.81 -3.90
C LEU A 100 -23.36 20.67 -2.67
N ASN A 101 -23.25 21.70 -1.82
CA ASN A 101 -22.41 21.68 -0.64
C ASN A 101 -22.94 20.65 0.38
N PRO A 102 -22.16 19.60 0.70
CA PRO A 102 -22.61 18.54 1.61
C PRO A 102 -22.87 19.04 3.05
N LYS A 103 -22.37 20.22 3.44
CA LYS A 103 -22.65 20.82 4.75
C LYS A 103 -24.07 21.39 4.87
N GLU A 104 -24.71 21.79 3.77
CA GLU A 104 -26.06 22.37 3.80
C GLU A 104 -27.17 21.30 3.83
N LYS A 105 -26.89 20.08 3.33
CA LYS A 105 -27.88 18.99 3.26
C LYS A 105 -28.25 18.34 4.60
N ASN A 106 -27.47 18.56 5.66
CA ASN A 106 -27.67 17.92 6.97
C ASN A 106 -28.27 18.86 8.03
N SER A 107 -28.82 20.01 7.64
CA SER A 107 -29.44 20.99 8.54
C SER A 107 -30.98 21.02 8.46
N SER A 108 -31.61 19.90 8.10
CA SER A 108 -33.08 19.74 8.08
C SER A 108 -33.53 18.73 9.12
#